data_AF-A0A7J2TKD1-F1
#
_entry.id   AF-A0A7J2TKD1-F1
#
_cell.length_a   1.000
_cell.length_b   1.000
_cell.length_c   1.000
_cell.angle_alpha   90.00
_cell.angle_beta   90.00
_cell.angle_gamma   90.00
#
_symmetry.space_group_name_H-M   'P 1'
#
loop_
_entity.id
_entity.type
_entity.pdbx_description
1 polymer ?
#
loop_
_entity_poly.entity_id
_entity_poly.type
_entity_poly.pdbx_seq_one_letter_code
_entity_poly.pdbx_strand_id
1 'polypeptide(L)'
;KNVKSPVEFYIDDILNPRIEIYIGVELIYSIRPPLELFNAIRRLAEKLNADCLIKPLYGDYCDGRIVNYKGASFYFWKNRKEHGSETVSNEKI
;
A
#
# COMPACT_ATOMS: atom_id res chain seq x y z
N LYS A 1 -18.94 -10.00 18.22
CA LYS A 1 -19.65 -10.96 17.33
C LYS A 1 -18.59 -11.73 16.55
N ASN A 2 -18.51 -13.06 16.70
CA ASN A 2 -17.60 -13.89 15.90
C ASN A 2 -18.20 -14.08 14.50
N VAL A 3 -17.72 -13.30 13.53
CA VAL A 3 -18.05 -13.49 12.11
C VAL A 3 -17.11 -14.57 11.58
N LYS A 4 -17.65 -15.73 11.21
CA LYS A 4 -16.85 -16.74 10.48
C LYS A 4 -16.64 -16.25 9.05
N SER A 5 -15.40 -15.87 8.73
CA SER A 5 -14.95 -15.45 7.41
C SER A 5 -13.76 -16.32 7.01
N PRO A 6 -13.58 -16.65 5.72
CA PRO A 6 -12.36 -17.28 5.22
C PRO A 6 -11.14 -16.35 5.28
N VAL A 7 -11.33 -15.08 5.65
CA VAL A 7 -10.30 -14.06 5.76
C VAL A 7 -10.05 -13.74 7.23
N GLU A 8 -8.78 -13.69 7.61
CA GLU A 8 -8.35 -13.21 8.91
C GLU A 8 -8.49 -11.69 9.00
N PHE A 9 -8.96 -11.20 10.15
CA PHE A 9 -9.08 -9.77 10.41
C PHE A 9 -8.31 -9.39 11.66
N TYR A 10 -7.60 -8.28 11.57
CA TYR A 10 -6.82 -7.70 12.64
C TYR A 10 -7.34 -6.28 12.89
N ILE A 11 -7.54 -5.93 14.17
CA ILE A 11 -7.73 -4.54 14.57
C ILE A 11 -6.34 -3.94 14.74
N ASP A 12 -6.01 -2.92 13.97
CA ASP A 12 -4.70 -2.26 14.00
C ASP A 12 -4.83 -0.74 13.83
N ASP A 13 -3.84 0.00 14.32
CA ASP A 13 -3.75 1.45 14.12
C ASP A 13 -2.77 1.73 12.98
N ILE A 14 -3.28 2.24 11.86
CA ILE A 14 -2.45 2.53 10.68
C ILE A 14 -1.42 3.64 10.91
N LEU A 15 -1.63 4.50 11.91
CA LEU A 15 -0.68 5.55 12.29
C LEU A 15 0.47 4.99 13.13
N ASN A 16 0.26 3.85 13.80
CA ASN A 16 1.26 3.12 14.56
C ASN A 16 1.11 1.60 14.35
N PRO A 17 1.43 1.10 13.13
CA PRO A 17 1.05 -0.25 12.72
C PRO A 17 1.94 -1.31 13.36
N ARG A 18 1.35 -2.45 13.72
CA ARG A 18 2.08 -3.64 14.18
C ARG A 18 2.66 -4.36 12.98
N ILE A 19 3.93 -4.13 12.66
CA ILE A 19 4.55 -4.61 11.41
C ILE A 19 4.50 -6.14 11.28
N GLU A 20 4.45 -6.85 12.41
CA GLU A 20 4.49 -8.31 12.46
C GLU A 20 3.30 -8.96 11.73
N ILE A 21 2.14 -8.28 11.68
CA ILE A 21 0.94 -8.79 10.99
C ILE A 21 0.95 -8.51 9.48
N TYR A 22 1.94 -7.76 8.97
CA TYR A 22 2.08 -7.39 7.56
C TYR A 22 3.29 -8.06 6.88
N ILE A 23 3.93 -9.03 7.52
CA ILE A 23 5.13 -9.68 6.95
C ILE A 23 4.79 -10.37 5.63
N GLY A 24 5.58 -10.09 4.59
CA GLY A 24 5.45 -10.74 3.28
C GLY A 24 4.33 -10.20 2.39
N VAL A 25 3.65 -9.12 2.79
CA VAL A 25 2.63 -8.50 1.93
C VAL A 25 3.26 -7.88 0.68
N GLU A 26 2.62 -8.07 -0.48
CA GLU A 26 3.08 -7.50 -1.75
C GLU A 26 2.26 -6.27 -2.18
N LEU A 27 1.08 -6.08 -1.57
CA LEU A 27 0.15 -5.00 -1.86
C LEU A 27 -0.56 -4.56 -0.58
N ILE A 28 -0.55 -3.25 -0.34
CA ILE A 28 -1.44 -2.59 0.60
C ILE A 28 -2.49 -1.83 -0.19
N TYR A 29 -3.75 -2.01 0.16
CA TYR A 29 -4.83 -1.29 -0.49
C TYR A 29 -5.85 -0.77 0.51
N SER A 30 -6.56 0.27 0.11
CA SER A 30 -7.68 0.79 0.88
C SER A 30 -8.77 1.36 -0.02
N ILE A 31 -10.03 1.16 0.40
CA ILE A 31 -11.21 1.58 -0.33
C ILE A 31 -11.90 2.71 0.42
N ARG A 32 -11.86 3.91 -0.18
CA ARG A 32 -12.39 5.17 0.37
C ARG A 32 -11.88 5.45 1.79
N PRO A 33 -10.57 5.36 2.07
CA PRO A 33 -10.06 5.84 3.35
C PRO A 33 -10.30 7.36 3.46
N PRO A 34 -10.39 7.91 4.68
CA PRO A 34 -10.26 9.35 4.89
C PRO A 34 -8.94 9.90 4.32
N LEU A 35 -8.97 11.10 3.73
CA LEU A 35 -7.83 11.71 3.04
C LEU A 35 -6.58 11.80 3.92
N GLU A 36 -6.76 12.11 5.21
CA GLU A 36 -5.69 12.21 6.20
C GLU A 36 -4.92 10.89 6.40
N LEU A 37 -5.53 9.74 6.09
CA LEU A 37 -4.90 8.44 6.22
C LEU A 37 -4.12 8.01 4.97
N PHE A 38 -4.24 8.70 3.83
CA PHE A 38 -3.57 8.31 2.60
C PHE A 38 -2.06 8.19 2.80
N ASN A 39 -1.47 9.17 3.49
CA ASN A 39 -0.04 9.19 3.76
C ASN A 39 0.41 8.06 4.69
N ALA A 40 -0.39 7.71 5.70
CA ALA A 40 -0.07 6.62 6.61
C ALA A 40 -0.09 5.26 5.89
N ILE A 41 -1.12 5.03 5.07
CA ILE A 41 -1.26 3.82 4.24
C ILE A 41 -0.09 3.70 3.26
N ARG A 42 0.24 4.80 2.57
CA ARG A 42 1.36 4.86 1.62
C ARG A 42 2.70 4.57 2.29
N ARG A 43 2.97 5.18 3.46
CA ARG A 43 4.20 4.96 4.23
C ARG A 43 4.34 3.53 4.73
N LEU A 44 3.25 2.90 5.15
CA LEU A 44 3.27 1.49 5.54
C LEU A 44 3.68 0.61 4.36
N ALA A 45 3.12 0.88 3.17
CA ALA A 45 3.44 0.14 1.95
C ALA A 45 4.92 0.30 1.58
N GLU A 46 5.45 1.53 1.64
CA GLU A 46 6.87 1.82 1.41
C GLU A 46 7.77 1.06 2.40
N LYS A 47 7.43 1.09 3.70
CA LYS A 47 8.20 0.41 4.76
C LYS A 47 8.27 -1.11 4.54
N LEU A 48 7.24 -1.69 3.94
CA LEU A 48 7.14 -3.12 3.66
C LEU A 48 7.63 -3.50 2.25
N ASN A 49 8.10 -2.52 1.45
CA ASN A 49 8.42 -2.72 0.04
C ASN A 49 7.24 -3.35 -0.74
N ALA A 50 6.01 -2.99 -0.37
CA ALA A 50 4.77 -3.44 -0.98
C ALA A 50 4.18 -2.34 -1.85
N ASP A 51 3.54 -2.70 -2.96
CA ASP A 51 2.83 -1.73 -3.80
C ASP A 51 1.65 -1.13 -3.01
N CYS A 52 1.21 0.07 -3.37
CA CYS A 52 0.09 0.75 -2.71
C CYS A 52 -1.02 1.09 -3.70
N LEU A 53 -2.27 0.77 -3.36
CA LEU A 53 -3.46 1.08 -4.18
C LEU A 53 -4.56 1.71 -3.32
N ILE A 54 -4.90 2.97 -3.60
CA ILE A 54 -6.00 3.67 -2.90
C ILE A 54 -7.12 3.94 -3.88
N LYS A 55 -8.33 3.48 -3.53
CA LYS A 55 -9.55 3.97 -4.18
C LYS A 55 -10.05 5.19 -3.38
N PRO A 56 -9.97 6.41 -3.91
CA PRO A 56 -10.37 7.61 -3.16
C PRO A 56 -11.89 7.72 -2.98
N LEU A 57 -12.35 8.57 -2.05
CA LEU A 57 -13.69 9.14 -2.11
C LEU A 57 -13.75 10.16 -3.27
N TYR A 58 -14.93 10.40 -3.83
CA TYR A 58 -15.06 11.30 -4.98
C TYR A 58 -14.55 12.71 -4.63
N GLY A 59 -13.60 13.22 -5.41
CA GLY A 59 -12.98 14.53 -5.20
C GLY A 59 -11.67 14.52 -4.40
N ASP A 60 -11.33 13.42 -3.71
CA ASP A 60 -10.05 13.31 -3.04
C ASP A 60 -8.90 13.17 -4.04
N TYR A 61 -7.82 13.92 -3.77
CA TYR A 61 -6.65 13.98 -4.64
C TYR A 61 -5.36 13.69 -3.87
N CYS A 62 -4.44 12.98 -4.53
CA CYS A 62 -3.08 12.76 -4.06
C CYS A 62 -2.12 12.55 -5.24
N ASP A 63 -0.82 12.45 -4.95
CA ASP A 63 0.28 12.39 -5.91
C ASP A 63 0.54 11.01 -6.54
N GLY A 64 -0.34 10.03 -6.33
CA GLY A 64 -0.22 8.69 -6.92
C GLY A 64 -0.51 8.66 -8.42
N ARG A 65 0.02 7.64 -9.11
CA ARG A 65 -0.34 7.40 -10.51
C ARG A 65 -1.80 7.00 -10.59
N ILE A 66 -2.59 7.71 -11.40
CA ILE A 66 -3.98 7.31 -11.64
C ILE A 66 -4.00 6.06 -12.54
N VAL A 67 -4.65 5.01 -12.07
CA VAL A 67 -4.93 3.79 -12.83
C VAL A 67 -6.44 3.54 -12.87
N ASN A 68 -6.93 3.02 -13.99
CA ASN A 68 -8.35 2.78 -14.22
C ASN A 68 -8.63 1.31 -14.53
N TYR A 69 -9.68 0.75 -13.94
CA TYR A 69 -10.14 -0.60 -14.23
C TYR A 69 -11.66 -0.68 -14.21
N LYS A 70 -12.28 -1.08 -15.33
CA LYS A 70 -13.74 -1.23 -15.49
C LYS A 70 -14.55 -0.02 -14.98
N GLY A 71 -14.05 1.19 -15.24
CA GLY A 71 -14.71 2.45 -14.83
C GLY A 71 -14.39 2.92 -13.41
N ALA A 72 -13.59 2.18 -12.64
CA ALA A 72 -13.08 2.63 -11.34
C ALA A 72 -11.68 3.23 -11.47
N SER A 73 -11.48 4.41 -10.89
CA SER A 73 -10.17 5.07 -10.76
C SER A 73 -9.54 4.82 -9.38
N PHE A 74 -8.22 4.70 -9.37
CA PHE A 74 -7.39 4.47 -8.18
C PHE A 74 -6.11 5.29 -8.28
N TYR A 75 -5.52 5.60 -7.13
CA TYR A 75 -4.14 6.07 -7.02
C TYR A 75 -3.22 4.88 -6.72
N PHE A 76 -2.15 4.76 -7.49
CA PHE A 76 -1.22 3.64 -7.44
C PHE A 76 0.22 4.11 -7.26
N TRP A 77 0.94 3.46 -6.35
CA TRP A 77 2.39 3.60 -6.17
C TRP A 77 3.03 2.22 -6.32
N LYS A 78 3.94 2.08 -7.29
CA LYS A 78 4.76 0.87 -7.45
C LYS A 78 6.00 1.03 -6.57
N ASN A 79 6.08 0.25 -5.50
CA ASN A 79 7.20 0.29 -4.56
C ASN A 79 8.11 -0.91 -4.73
N ARG A 80 7.56 -2.07 -5.14
CA ARG A 80 8.36 -3.27 -5.35
C ARG A 80 9.40 -3.01 -6.43
N LYS A 81 10.67 -3.09 -6.04
CA LYS A 81 11.78 -3.26 -6.97
C LYS A 81 11.71 -4.67 -7.54
N GLU A 82 11.84 -4.80 -8.85
CA GLU A 82 11.88 -6.11 -9.49
C GLU A 82 13.10 -6.87 -8.95
N HIS A 83 12.94 -8.18 -8.71
CA HIS A 83 13.94 -9.06 -8.08
C HIS A 83 15.21 -9.30 -8.94
N GLY A 84 15.56 -8.38 -9.84
CA GLY A 84 16.64 -8.49 -10.83
C GLY A 84 17.38 -7.17 -11.08
N SER A 85 17.46 -6.28 -10.09
CA SER A 85 18.30 -5.08 -10.17
C SER A 85 19.18 -4.98 -8.94
N GLU A 86 20.10 -5.93 -8.79
CA GLU A 86 21.35 -5.64 -8.10
C GLU A 86 22.05 -4.54 -8.90
N THR A 87 21.89 -3.28 -8.49
CA THR A 87 22.84 -2.25 -8.86
C THR A 87 24.18 -2.68 -8.29
N VAL A 88 25.02 -3.28 -9.13
CA VAL A 88 26.45 -3.36 -8.88
C VAL A 88 26.94 -1.93 -8.74
N SER A 89 27.15 -1.50 -7.50
CA SER A 89 27.87 -0.27 -7.20
C SER A 89 29.31 -0.46 -7.69
N ASN A 90 29.64 0.16 -8.81
CA ASN A 90 31.02 0.39 -9.22
C ASN A 90 31.66 1.43 -8.29
N GLU A 91 31.97 1.01 -7.07
CA GLU A 91 33.09 1.56 -6.32
C GLU A 91 34.20 0.52 -6.33
N LYS A 92 35.17 0.68 -7.23
CA LYS A 92 36.54 0.19 -7.03
C LYS A 92 37.50 0.93 -7.96
N ILE A 93 38.23 1.86 -7.32
CA ILE A 93 39.64 2.25 -7.50
C ILE A 93 40.04 2.80 -8.87
#